data_AF-A0A432ID01-F1
#
_entry.id   AF-A0A432ID01-F1
#
_cell.length_a   1.000
_cell.length_b   1.000
_cell.length_c   1.000
_cell.angle_alpha   90.00
_cell.angle_beta   90.00
_cell.angle_gamma   90.00
#
_symmetry.space_group_name_H-M   'P 1'
#
loop_
_entity.id
_entity.type
_entity.pdbx_description
1 polymer ?
#
loop_
_entity_poly.entity_id
_entity_poly.type
_entity_poly.pdbx_seq_one_letter_code
_entity_poly.pdbx_strand_id
1 'polypeptide(L)'
;MLNACDSLGILVLDEVRSSGSTKNSLNQIEWMVKNHRNHPSVFLWSMANEEGGTQRNIVGKKYMKKMVYLTHQLDPSRLVTAGVNAWGSSVDFGFSEEIDVMGFNYSLDFIDDYHKNHPDQPLIGTETSNASVTRGVYLRETTGNNNVLTDGVGGYYNSDGILIKLKKMPRHIAANNPNKYKHVFKTQKFYAERKFLAGRFIWTGFDYNGETWGGTFPSSSSQFGAIDLAGFPKDAFYYYKSWWTNIPVLHIAQHWNWEGNENKSVDVLIFSNADEIILYRNHKKLGVKKMPEYGYVKWKVKYKPGELRAVGINNGKRISEEIIKTAGNPSRMELIPNKSVLDLKDNGIAAINVNITDKKGVLVPLANNLIRFEIKGDAKILGVGNGDPATAESDTADFRKAFNGKAMLIIQIANSEDKIELMARSEGLKSSSVTIKNPATKK
;
A
#
# COMPACT_ATOMS: atom_id res chain seq x y z
N MET A 1 -14.21 11.39 5.59
CA MET A 1 -12.75 11.36 5.42
C MET A 1 -12.08 12.53 6.14
N LEU A 2 -12.40 13.79 5.81
CA LEU A 2 -11.76 14.97 6.43
C LEU A 2 -11.79 14.99 7.96
N ASN A 3 -12.91 14.62 8.61
CA ASN A 3 -12.95 14.48 10.09
C ASN A 3 -11.91 13.48 10.64
N ALA A 4 -11.61 12.41 9.90
CA ALA A 4 -10.57 11.46 10.31
C ALA A 4 -9.18 12.06 10.11
N CYS A 5 -8.97 12.80 9.01
CA CYS A 5 -7.72 13.52 8.77
C CYS A 5 -7.44 14.59 9.84
N ASP A 6 -8.46 15.37 10.23
CA ASP A 6 -8.35 16.36 11.29
C ASP A 6 -7.97 15.72 12.64
N SER A 7 -8.63 14.62 13.01
CA SER A 7 -8.39 13.95 14.29
C SER A 7 -7.07 13.19 14.35
N LEU A 8 -6.59 12.68 13.21
CA LEU A 8 -5.34 11.93 13.12
C LEU A 8 -4.12 12.82 12.80
N GLY A 9 -4.32 14.10 12.49
CA GLY A 9 -3.25 15.01 12.08
C GLY A 9 -2.67 14.66 10.71
N ILE A 10 -3.52 14.29 9.75
CA ILE A 10 -3.14 13.97 8.37
C ILE A 10 -3.48 15.16 7.48
N LEU A 11 -2.48 15.75 6.83
CA LEU A 11 -2.70 16.84 5.87
C LEU A 11 -3.38 16.33 4.59
N VAL A 12 -4.24 17.15 4.01
CA VAL A 12 -5.04 16.84 2.83
C VAL A 12 -4.79 17.88 1.74
N LEU A 13 -4.30 17.40 0.59
CA LEU A 13 -4.43 18.07 -0.69
C LEU A 13 -5.79 17.65 -1.25
N ASP A 14 -6.73 18.60 -1.33
CA ASP A 14 -8.11 18.31 -1.71
C ASP A 14 -8.37 18.70 -3.17
N GLU A 15 -8.84 17.74 -3.96
CA GLU A 15 -8.82 17.80 -5.41
C GLU A 15 -10.21 17.79 -6.03
N VAL A 16 -10.46 18.74 -6.95
CA VAL A 16 -11.70 18.78 -7.71
C VAL A 16 -11.72 17.68 -8.78
N ARG A 17 -12.89 17.05 -8.97
CA ARG A 17 -13.04 15.99 -9.96
C ARG A 17 -13.03 16.50 -11.41
N SER A 18 -13.51 17.71 -11.66
CA SER A 18 -13.69 18.29 -12.99
C SER A 18 -12.92 19.59 -13.14
N SER A 19 -11.85 19.55 -13.94
CA SER A 19 -11.14 20.76 -14.35
C SER A 19 -11.86 21.48 -15.48
N GLY A 20 -11.92 22.81 -15.42
CA GLY A 20 -12.49 23.65 -16.48
C GLY A 20 -13.26 24.87 -15.99
N SER A 21 -13.71 25.70 -16.95
CA SER A 21 -14.44 26.96 -16.70
C SER A 21 -15.95 26.87 -16.91
N THR A 22 -16.49 25.66 -17.09
CA THR A 22 -17.94 25.46 -17.25
C THR A 22 -18.66 25.75 -15.93
N LYS A 23 -19.96 26.07 -15.99
CA LYS A 23 -20.76 26.26 -14.77
C LYS A 23 -20.68 25.03 -13.85
N ASN A 24 -20.68 23.83 -14.41
CA ASN A 24 -20.57 22.60 -13.63
C ASN A 24 -19.23 22.48 -12.90
N SER A 25 -18.11 22.72 -13.60
CA SER A 25 -16.77 22.66 -13.01
C SER A 25 -16.60 23.70 -11.90
N LEU A 26 -17.03 24.94 -12.15
CA LEU A 26 -16.94 26.02 -11.15
C LEU A 26 -17.83 25.78 -9.94
N ASN A 27 -19.03 25.22 -10.13
CA ASN A 27 -19.91 24.85 -9.02
C ASN A 27 -19.30 23.75 -8.15
N GLN A 28 -18.52 22.81 -8.71
CA GLN A 28 -17.81 21.79 -7.93
C GLN A 28 -16.71 22.39 -7.07
N ILE A 29 -15.95 23.37 -7.59
CA ILE A 29 -14.95 24.12 -6.81
C ILE A 29 -15.65 24.87 -5.68
N GLU A 30 -16.72 25.60 -5.99
CA GLU A 30 -17.48 26.35 -5.00
C GLU A 30 -18.01 25.46 -3.88
N TRP A 31 -18.58 24.32 -4.24
CA TRP A 31 -19.05 23.33 -3.28
C TRP A 31 -17.90 22.80 -2.42
N MET A 32 -16.82 22.32 -3.04
CA MET A 32 -15.67 21.75 -2.32
C MET A 32 -15.08 22.76 -1.34
N VAL A 33 -14.71 23.95 -1.80
CA VAL A 33 -14.06 24.97 -0.96
C VAL A 33 -14.98 25.44 0.15
N LYS A 34 -16.26 25.74 -0.12
CA LYS A 34 -17.19 26.20 0.92
C LYS A 34 -17.41 25.17 2.02
N ASN A 35 -17.49 23.89 1.67
CA ASN A 35 -17.69 22.81 2.64
C ASN A 35 -16.39 22.48 3.38
N HIS A 36 -15.24 22.57 2.71
CA HIS A 36 -14.00 21.98 3.23
C HIS A 36 -13.02 23.00 3.86
N ARG A 37 -13.14 24.31 3.57
CA ARG A 37 -12.18 25.36 4.03
C ARG A 37 -12.00 25.51 5.55
N ASN A 38 -12.93 24.98 6.35
CA ASN A 38 -12.82 25.00 7.81
C ASN A 38 -12.13 23.76 8.40
N HIS A 39 -11.78 22.77 7.56
CA HIS A 39 -11.00 21.62 8.02
C HIS A 39 -9.52 22.02 8.17
N PRO A 40 -8.93 21.88 9.37
CA PRO A 40 -7.52 22.17 9.59
C PRO A 40 -6.59 21.22 8.82
N SER A 41 -7.05 20.02 8.47
CA SER A 41 -6.26 19.09 7.66
C SER A 41 -6.04 19.55 6.23
N VAL A 42 -6.98 20.29 5.63
CA VAL A 42 -6.82 20.78 4.27
C VAL A 42 -5.74 21.86 4.26
N PHE A 43 -4.71 21.71 3.43
CA PHE A 43 -3.60 22.66 3.34
C PHE A 43 -3.34 23.17 1.91
N LEU A 44 -3.88 22.50 0.90
CA LEU A 44 -3.65 22.81 -0.51
C LEU A 44 -4.87 22.39 -1.35
N TRP A 45 -5.29 23.24 -2.27
CA TRP A 45 -6.40 22.94 -3.20
C TRP A 45 -5.86 22.51 -4.57
N SER A 46 -6.27 21.35 -5.09
CA SER A 46 -5.90 20.91 -6.45
C SER A 46 -7.05 21.11 -7.44
N MET A 47 -6.75 21.79 -8.54
CA MET A 47 -7.73 22.14 -9.58
C MET A 47 -7.71 21.20 -10.79
N ALA A 48 -6.78 20.24 -10.84
CA ALA A 48 -6.65 19.32 -11.95
C ALA A 48 -5.69 18.17 -11.59
N ASN A 49 -5.91 17.01 -12.22
CA ASN A 49 -4.94 15.93 -12.26
C ASN A 49 -4.78 15.44 -13.71
N GLU A 50 -3.57 15.48 -14.24
CA GLU A 50 -3.19 14.91 -15.55
C GLU A 50 -4.09 15.32 -16.72
N GLU A 51 -4.44 16.60 -16.81
CA GLU A 51 -5.30 17.15 -17.87
C GLU A 51 -4.53 17.27 -19.20
N GLY A 52 -4.13 16.13 -19.76
CA GLY A 52 -3.16 16.01 -20.84
C GLY A 52 -3.43 16.85 -22.09
N GLY A 53 -4.71 17.05 -22.42
CA GLY A 53 -5.14 17.85 -23.56
C GLY A 53 -5.04 19.36 -23.36
N THR A 54 -4.84 19.83 -22.12
CA THR A 54 -5.01 21.25 -21.78
C THR A 54 -3.95 21.81 -20.84
N GLN A 55 -3.35 21.00 -19.96
CA GLN A 55 -2.41 21.45 -18.93
C GLN A 55 -1.19 22.24 -19.45
N ARG A 56 -0.83 22.08 -20.74
CA ARG A 56 0.29 22.75 -21.40
C ARG A 56 -0.14 23.54 -22.64
N ASN A 57 -1.31 24.17 -22.60
CA ASN A 57 -1.74 25.06 -23.67
C ASN A 57 -2.51 26.31 -23.19
N ILE A 58 -2.76 27.22 -24.12
CA ILE A 58 -3.44 28.49 -23.84
C ILE A 58 -4.90 28.31 -23.39
N VAL A 59 -5.56 27.22 -23.80
CA VAL A 59 -6.93 26.92 -23.35
C VAL A 59 -6.91 26.53 -21.88
N GLY A 60 -6.00 25.64 -21.49
CA GLY A 60 -5.74 25.26 -20.11
C GLY A 60 -5.42 26.44 -19.23
N LYS A 61 -4.46 27.27 -19.67
CA LYS A 61 -4.08 28.52 -18.97
C LYS A 61 -5.30 29.39 -18.66
N LYS A 62 -6.14 29.66 -19.66
CA LYS A 62 -7.31 30.54 -19.51
C LYS A 62 -8.32 30.04 -18.49
N TYR A 63 -8.65 28.75 -18.49
CA TYR A 63 -9.60 28.25 -17.49
C TYR A 63 -8.94 28.06 -16.13
N MET A 64 -7.66 27.68 -16.06
CA MET A 64 -6.95 27.51 -14.80
C MET A 64 -6.90 28.83 -14.03
N LYS A 65 -6.57 29.93 -14.73
CA LYS A 65 -6.65 31.29 -14.18
C LYS A 65 -8.00 31.59 -13.51
N LYS A 66 -9.11 31.19 -14.15
CA LYS A 66 -10.47 31.39 -13.62
C LYS A 66 -10.73 30.52 -12.39
N MET A 67 -10.25 29.28 -12.39
CA MET A 67 -10.40 28.34 -11.27
C MET A 67 -9.59 28.80 -10.04
N VAL A 68 -8.35 29.22 -10.24
CA VAL A 68 -7.48 29.79 -9.19
C VAL A 68 -8.13 31.04 -8.62
N TYR A 69 -8.55 31.99 -9.47
CA TYR A 69 -9.25 33.20 -9.04
C TYR A 69 -10.48 32.89 -8.18
N LEU A 70 -11.37 31.99 -8.63
CA LEU A 70 -12.55 31.60 -7.86
C LEU A 70 -12.16 30.98 -6.51
N THR A 71 -11.14 30.12 -6.49
CA THR A 71 -10.67 29.47 -5.26
C THR A 71 -10.20 30.50 -4.24
N HIS A 72 -9.37 31.47 -4.64
CA HIS A 72 -8.91 32.54 -3.74
C HIS A 72 -10.04 33.46 -3.27
N GLN A 73 -11.08 33.68 -4.09
CA GLN A 73 -12.27 34.43 -3.63
C GLN A 73 -13.04 33.68 -2.52
N LEU A 74 -13.02 32.35 -2.56
CA LEU A 74 -13.74 31.51 -1.60
C LEU A 74 -12.91 31.17 -0.35
N ASP A 75 -11.61 31.01 -0.52
CA ASP A 75 -10.63 30.75 0.54
C ASP A 75 -9.28 31.40 0.18
N PRO A 76 -9.02 32.63 0.65
CA PRO A 76 -7.75 33.31 0.41
C PRO A 76 -6.62 32.81 1.32
N SER A 77 -6.89 31.87 2.25
CA SER A 77 -5.91 31.43 3.26
C SER A 77 -5.02 30.28 2.79
N ARG A 78 -5.36 29.64 1.66
CA ARG A 78 -4.66 28.45 1.13
C ARG A 78 -4.30 28.62 -0.33
N LEU A 79 -3.19 27.97 -0.69
CA LEU A 79 -2.66 27.97 -2.05
C LEU A 79 -3.38 26.96 -2.95
N VAL A 80 -3.19 27.15 -4.26
CA VAL A 80 -3.76 26.32 -5.32
C VAL A 80 -2.64 25.61 -6.10
N THR A 81 -2.85 24.33 -6.39
CA THR A 81 -1.98 23.47 -7.20
C THR A 81 -2.76 22.78 -8.31
N ALA A 82 -2.03 22.05 -9.16
CA ALA A 82 -2.56 21.05 -10.07
C ALA A 82 -1.53 19.93 -10.24
N GLY A 83 -1.97 18.69 -10.46
CA GLY A 83 -1.12 17.58 -10.84
C GLY A 83 -0.75 17.64 -12.31
N VAL A 84 0.51 18.01 -12.62
CA VAL A 84 1.00 18.19 -13.99
C VAL A 84 2.03 17.12 -14.33
N ASN A 85 1.79 16.37 -15.40
CA ASN A 85 2.77 15.46 -15.98
C ASN A 85 3.50 16.11 -17.16
N ALA A 86 4.80 15.84 -17.31
CA ALA A 86 5.63 16.41 -18.37
C ALA A 86 5.50 15.67 -19.71
N TRP A 87 5.27 14.34 -19.69
CA TRP A 87 5.22 13.47 -20.87
C TRP A 87 6.31 13.77 -21.92
N GLY A 88 7.55 13.97 -21.46
CA GLY A 88 8.71 14.20 -22.33
C GLY A 88 8.81 15.60 -22.91
N SER A 89 8.06 16.60 -22.43
CA SER A 89 8.26 18.01 -22.81
C SER A 89 8.21 18.93 -21.60
N SER A 90 8.71 20.17 -21.76
CA SER A 90 8.68 21.17 -20.70
C SER A 90 7.26 21.41 -20.17
N VAL A 91 7.19 21.79 -18.90
CA VAL A 91 5.98 22.16 -18.16
C VAL A 91 5.94 23.66 -17.84
N ASP A 92 6.81 24.48 -18.45
CA ASP A 92 6.92 25.95 -18.23
C ASP A 92 5.82 26.77 -18.94
N PHE A 93 4.67 26.18 -19.26
CA PHE A 93 3.57 26.86 -19.95
C PHE A 93 2.24 26.19 -19.62
N GLY A 94 1.15 26.97 -19.60
CA GLY A 94 -0.20 26.45 -19.37
C GLY A 94 -0.64 26.61 -17.92
N PHE A 95 -0.87 25.51 -17.20
CA PHE A 95 -1.31 25.55 -15.81
C PHE A 95 -0.25 26.13 -14.86
N SER A 96 1.01 25.78 -15.08
CA SER A 96 2.16 26.16 -14.25
C SER A 96 2.32 27.67 -14.07
N GLU A 97 1.87 28.45 -15.06
CA GLU A 97 1.89 29.91 -15.03
C GLU A 97 0.79 30.54 -14.17
N GLU A 98 -0.24 29.78 -13.80
CA GLU A 98 -1.44 30.28 -13.12
C GLU A 98 -1.61 29.72 -11.70
N ILE A 99 -1.03 28.56 -11.38
CA ILE A 99 -1.11 27.92 -10.06
C ILE A 99 -0.07 28.48 -9.09
N ASP A 100 -0.40 28.52 -7.80
CA ASP A 100 0.50 29.04 -6.76
C ASP A 100 1.64 28.05 -6.45
N VAL A 101 1.34 26.75 -6.47
CA VAL A 101 2.28 25.66 -6.19
C VAL A 101 2.33 24.75 -7.43
N MET A 102 3.53 24.48 -7.93
CA MET A 102 3.71 23.58 -9.07
C MET A 102 3.71 22.12 -8.61
N GLY A 103 2.70 21.37 -9.05
CA GLY A 103 2.56 19.95 -8.79
C GLY A 103 3.12 19.07 -9.92
N PHE A 104 4.03 18.16 -9.58
CA PHE A 104 4.62 17.22 -10.54
C PHE A 104 4.07 15.80 -10.38
N ASN A 105 3.53 15.27 -11.47
CA ASN A 105 3.21 13.85 -11.64
C ASN A 105 4.31 13.18 -12.46
N TYR A 106 4.98 12.17 -11.88
CA TYR A 106 5.92 11.27 -12.56
C TYR A 106 7.08 11.92 -13.34
N SER A 107 7.39 13.20 -13.09
CA SER A 107 8.22 14.03 -13.96
C SER A 107 9.55 14.43 -13.33
N LEU A 108 10.21 13.50 -12.63
CA LEU A 108 11.45 13.74 -11.88
C LEU A 108 12.51 14.48 -12.70
N ASP A 109 12.64 14.13 -13.97
CA ASP A 109 13.70 14.63 -14.84
C ASP A 109 13.53 16.12 -15.23
N PHE A 110 12.39 16.74 -14.88
CA PHE A 110 12.08 18.15 -15.18
C PHE A 110 12.12 19.05 -13.94
N ILE A 111 12.12 18.49 -12.74
CA ILE A 111 11.92 19.25 -11.49
C ILE A 111 13.08 20.22 -11.21
N ASP A 112 14.33 19.79 -11.41
CA ASP A 112 15.50 20.60 -11.08
C ASP A 112 15.63 21.80 -12.03
N ASP A 113 15.43 21.58 -13.34
CA ASP A 113 15.46 22.65 -14.33
C ASP A 113 14.29 23.63 -14.15
N TYR A 114 13.11 23.13 -13.80
CA TYR A 114 11.96 23.98 -13.47
C TYR A 114 12.26 24.85 -12.25
N HIS A 115 12.78 24.28 -11.16
CA HIS A 115 13.13 25.04 -9.96
C HIS A 115 14.17 26.13 -10.26
N LYS A 116 15.15 25.83 -11.10
CA LYS A 116 16.16 26.81 -11.52
C LYS A 116 15.54 28.01 -12.26
N ASN A 117 14.52 27.77 -13.07
CA ASN A 117 13.84 28.82 -13.84
C ASN A 117 12.77 29.56 -13.02
N HIS A 118 12.18 28.91 -12.01
CA HIS A 118 11.12 29.42 -11.16
C HIS A 118 11.47 29.25 -9.67
N PRO A 119 12.54 29.89 -9.17
CA PRO A 119 13.09 29.63 -7.83
C PRO A 119 12.12 29.98 -6.69
N ASP A 120 11.19 30.90 -6.95
CA ASP A 120 10.24 31.41 -5.95
C ASP A 120 8.91 30.66 -5.93
N GLN A 121 8.64 29.79 -6.91
CA GLN A 121 7.41 28.99 -6.94
C GLN A 121 7.61 27.70 -6.14
N PRO A 122 6.80 27.43 -5.10
CA PRO A 122 6.90 26.17 -4.35
C PRO A 122 6.59 24.97 -5.23
N LEU A 123 7.33 23.88 -5.03
CA LEU A 123 7.20 22.65 -5.82
C LEU A 123 6.81 21.46 -4.94
N ILE A 124 5.91 20.61 -5.44
CA ILE A 124 5.46 19.39 -4.74
C ILE A 124 5.25 18.23 -5.72
N GLY A 125 5.52 17.00 -5.26
CA GLY A 125 5.16 15.80 -6.01
C GLY A 125 3.72 15.40 -5.78
N THR A 126 2.80 15.78 -6.66
CA THR A 126 1.37 15.45 -6.55
C THR A 126 1.05 13.99 -6.86
N GLU A 127 1.89 13.32 -7.66
CA GLU A 127 1.76 11.88 -7.92
C GLU A 127 3.13 11.25 -8.23
N THR A 128 3.54 10.26 -7.42
CA THR A 128 4.88 9.66 -7.51
C THR A 128 4.86 8.14 -7.33
N SER A 129 5.98 7.49 -7.66
CA SER A 129 6.17 6.04 -7.61
C SER A 129 5.47 5.29 -8.74
N ASN A 130 4.21 4.89 -8.62
CA ASN A 130 3.46 3.93 -9.48
C ASN A 130 3.94 2.46 -9.48
N ALA A 131 4.68 2.04 -8.46
CA ALA A 131 5.08 0.63 -8.37
C ALA A 131 3.87 -0.30 -8.20
N SER A 132 3.68 -1.23 -9.13
CA SER A 132 2.66 -2.28 -9.01
C SER A 132 3.24 -3.56 -8.40
N VAL A 133 2.69 -4.01 -7.28
CA VAL A 133 3.05 -5.24 -6.59
C VAL A 133 1.84 -5.91 -5.89
N THR A 134 1.85 -7.23 -5.83
CA THR A 134 0.84 -8.06 -5.16
C THR A 134 1.38 -8.59 -3.83
N ARG A 135 0.59 -8.52 -2.75
CA ARG A 135 1.01 -9.03 -1.43
C ARG A 135 1.41 -10.49 -1.50
N GLY A 136 2.60 -10.84 -1.00
CA GLY A 136 3.03 -12.23 -0.84
C GLY A 136 3.49 -12.95 -2.12
N VAL A 137 3.51 -12.27 -3.27
CA VAL A 137 3.93 -12.88 -4.55
C VAL A 137 5.35 -12.47 -4.88
N TYR A 138 6.30 -13.40 -4.91
CA TYR A 138 7.72 -13.10 -5.13
C TYR A 138 8.29 -13.86 -6.33
N LEU A 139 9.30 -13.28 -6.98
CA LEU A 139 10.11 -13.98 -7.97
C LEU A 139 11.42 -14.48 -7.33
N ARG A 140 11.84 -15.69 -7.73
CA ARG A 140 13.12 -16.27 -7.29
C ARG A 140 14.32 -15.45 -7.77
N GLU A 141 14.30 -15.01 -9.03
CA GLU A 141 15.36 -14.20 -9.66
C GLU A 141 14.81 -12.88 -10.22
N THR A 142 15.56 -11.80 -10.01
CA THR A 142 15.12 -10.42 -10.30
C THR A 142 15.57 -9.90 -11.67
N THR A 143 16.19 -10.72 -12.51
CA THR A 143 16.91 -10.30 -13.73
C THR A 143 16.09 -10.30 -15.02
N GLY A 144 14.76 -10.44 -14.91
CA GLY A 144 13.86 -10.33 -16.05
C GLY A 144 13.41 -8.91 -16.35
N ASN A 145 13.68 -8.40 -17.55
CA ASN A 145 12.90 -7.29 -18.09
C ASN A 145 11.50 -7.80 -18.47
N ASN A 146 10.45 -6.99 -18.27
CA ASN A 146 9.07 -7.26 -18.74
C ASN A 146 8.44 -8.59 -18.27
N ASN A 147 8.65 -8.99 -17.00
CA ASN A 147 8.14 -10.24 -16.42
C ASN A 147 8.66 -11.52 -17.11
N VAL A 148 9.74 -11.45 -17.89
CA VAL A 148 10.39 -12.62 -18.52
C VAL A 148 11.43 -13.20 -17.57
N LEU A 149 11.27 -14.45 -17.14
CA LEU A 149 12.10 -15.04 -16.09
C LEU A 149 13.34 -15.70 -16.71
N THR A 150 14.54 -15.40 -16.20
CA THR A 150 15.83 -15.81 -16.79
C THR A 150 16.04 -17.32 -16.83
N ASP A 151 15.43 -18.06 -15.91
CA ASP A 151 15.54 -19.52 -15.77
C ASP A 151 14.20 -20.26 -15.94
N GLY A 152 13.10 -19.53 -16.17
CA GLY A 152 11.75 -20.08 -16.24
C GLY A 152 11.15 -20.60 -14.92
N VAL A 153 11.69 -20.20 -13.76
CA VAL A 153 11.29 -20.70 -12.42
C VAL A 153 10.78 -19.57 -11.51
N GLY A 154 10.18 -18.54 -12.07
CA GLY A 154 9.24 -17.70 -11.30
C GLY A 154 7.89 -18.40 -11.22
N GLY A 155 7.15 -18.19 -10.15
CA GLY A 155 5.88 -18.85 -9.96
C GLY A 155 5.16 -18.34 -8.73
N TYR A 156 3.84 -18.36 -8.79
CA TYR A 156 3.02 -18.32 -7.60
C TYR A 156 2.58 -19.74 -7.32
N TYR A 157 2.34 -20.05 -6.05
CA TYR A 157 1.70 -21.32 -5.72
C TYR A 157 0.21 -21.16 -5.96
N ASN A 158 -0.38 -22.07 -6.72
CA ASN A 158 -1.82 -22.09 -6.91
C ASN A 158 -2.52 -22.56 -5.63
N SER A 159 -3.83 -22.67 -5.72
CA SER A 159 -4.70 -23.14 -4.64
C SER A 159 -4.36 -24.49 -4.03
N ASP A 160 -3.58 -25.30 -4.73
CA ASP A 160 -3.28 -26.67 -4.33
C ASP A 160 -1.87 -26.78 -3.74
N GLY A 161 -1.21 -25.64 -3.49
CA GLY A 161 0.18 -25.60 -3.02
C GLY A 161 1.18 -26.07 -4.07
N ILE A 162 0.81 -26.06 -5.35
CA ILE A 162 1.72 -26.41 -6.46
C ILE A 162 2.40 -25.14 -6.95
N LEU A 163 3.73 -25.13 -6.94
CA LEU A 163 4.51 -24.05 -7.55
C LEU A 163 4.24 -24.03 -9.06
N ILE A 164 3.45 -23.07 -9.53
CA ILE A 164 3.23 -22.88 -10.96
C ILE A 164 4.47 -22.21 -11.53
N LYS A 165 5.37 -23.02 -12.09
CA LYS A 165 6.56 -22.52 -12.77
C LYS A 165 6.16 -21.89 -14.08
N LEU A 166 6.30 -20.57 -14.15
CA LEU A 166 6.01 -19.79 -15.33
C LEU A 166 7.32 -19.30 -15.93
N LYS A 167 7.40 -19.34 -17.27
CA LYS A 167 8.42 -18.58 -18.01
C LYS A 167 8.11 -17.08 -18.05
N LYS A 168 6.85 -16.71 -17.75
CA LYS A 168 6.34 -15.34 -17.73
C LYS A 168 5.19 -15.21 -16.74
N MET A 169 5.24 -14.23 -15.83
CA MET A 169 4.11 -13.96 -14.93
C MET A 169 2.84 -13.59 -15.70
N PRO A 170 1.66 -14.01 -15.23
CA PRO A 170 0.41 -13.64 -15.87
C PRO A 170 0.22 -12.13 -15.76
N ARG A 171 -0.45 -11.52 -16.74
CA ARG A 171 -0.59 -10.04 -16.78
C ARG A 171 -1.42 -9.47 -15.64
N HIS A 172 -2.24 -10.29 -14.98
CA HIS A 172 -3.11 -9.90 -13.87
C HIS A 172 -2.41 -9.81 -12.51
N ILE A 173 -1.17 -10.33 -12.35
CA ILE A 173 -0.43 -10.33 -11.07
C ILE A 173 0.93 -9.67 -11.24
N ALA A 174 1.25 -8.73 -10.36
CA ALA A 174 2.53 -8.05 -10.31
C ALA A 174 3.40 -8.60 -9.16
N ALA A 175 4.39 -9.43 -9.50
CA ALA A 175 5.26 -10.01 -8.49
C ALA A 175 6.26 -8.99 -7.92
N ASN A 176 6.52 -9.09 -6.60
CA ASN A 176 7.54 -8.32 -5.89
C ASN A 176 8.94 -8.63 -6.44
N ASN A 177 9.66 -7.58 -6.84
CA ASN A 177 11.09 -7.63 -7.16
C ASN A 177 11.69 -6.20 -7.17
N PRO A 178 13.03 -6.06 -7.07
CA PRO A 178 13.72 -4.77 -7.12
C PRO A 178 13.36 -3.89 -8.32
N ASN A 179 13.12 -4.47 -9.50
CA ASN A 179 12.77 -3.68 -10.69
C ASN A 179 11.36 -3.08 -10.58
N LYS A 180 10.42 -3.75 -9.90
CA LYS A 180 9.10 -3.20 -9.59
C LYS A 180 9.17 -2.12 -8.53
N TYR A 181 10.05 -2.28 -7.55
CA TYR A 181 10.31 -1.27 -6.53
C TYR A 181 11.23 -0.12 -6.97
N LYS A 182 11.83 -0.17 -8.16
CA LYS A 182 12.77 0.85 -8.64
C LYS A 182 12.19 2.26 -8.53
N HIS A 183 10.91 2.42 -8.80
CA HIS A 183 10.24 3.71 -8.73
C HIS A 183 10.03 4.17 -7.28
N VAL A 184 9.70 3.27 -6.36
CA VAL A 184 9.63 3.56 -4.91
C VAL A 184 10.96 4.10 -4.41
N PHE A 185 12.05 3.40 -4.71
CA PHE A 185 13.39 3.76 -4.24
C PHE A 185 13.92 5.04 -4.91
N LYS A 186 13.78 5.15 -6.24
CA LYS A 186 14.20 6.33 -7.01
C LYS A 186 13.49 7.58 -6.50
N THR A 187 12.16 7.51 -6.34
CA THR A 187 11.37 8.67 -5.93
C THR A 187 11.61 9.05 -4.48
N GLN A 188 11.75 8.09 -3.55
CA GLN A 188 12.08 8.40 -2.16
C GLN A 188 13.39 9.16 -2.06
N LYS A 189 14.45 8.63 -2.68
CA LYS A 189 15.76 9.27 -2.64
C LYS A 189 15.73 10.65 -3.31
N PHE A 190 15.10 10.76 -4.48
CA PHE A 190 15.04 12.01 -5.23
C PHE A 190 14.42 13.16 -4.41
N TYR A 191 13.28 12.92 -3.78
CA TYR A 191 12.59 13.94 -2.99
C TYR A 191 13.28 14.22 -1.65
N ALA A 192 13.81 13.19 -0.98
CA ALA A 192 14.49 13.37 0.30
C ALA A 192 15.78 14.21 0.19
N GLU A 193 16.49 14.14 -0.94
CA GLU A 193 17.73 14.90 -1.16
C GLU A 193 17.51 16.36 -1.58
N ARG A 194 16.27 16.76 -1.91
CA ARG A 194 15.96 18.09 -2.46
C ARG A 194 15.15 18.92 -1.47
N LYS A 195 15.84 19.81 -0.75
CA LYS A 195 15.25 20.69 0.27
C LYS A 195 14.20 21.67 -0.26
N PHE A 196 14.23 21.99 -1.56
CA PHE A 196 13.25 22.90 -2.17
C PHE A 196 11.91 22.23 -2.51
N LEU A 197 11.81 20.89 -2.40
CA LEU A 197 10.56 20.17 -2.60
C LEU A 197 9.80 20.06 -1.28
N ALA A 198 8.52 20.45 -1.29
CA ALA A 198 7.65 20.39 -0.11
C ALA A 198 7.33 18.95 0.34
N GLY A 199 7.51 17.97 -0.55
CA GLY A 199 7.22 16.57 -0.29
C GLY A 199 6.61 15.89 -1.51
N ARG A 200 5.90 14.77 -1.26
CA ARG A 200 5.27 13.98 -2.32
C ARG A 200 4.08 13.16 -1.85
N PHE A 201 3.20 12.83 -2.79
CA PHE A 201 2.14 11.83 -2.66
C PHE A 201 2.51 10.59 -3.48
N ILE A 202 2.38 9.41 -2.87
CA ILE A 202 2.65 8.14 -3.55
C ILE A 202 1.37 7.63 -4.23
N TRP A 203 1.52 7.06 -5.43
CA TRP A 203 0.48 6.29 -6.09
C TRP A 203 0.71 4.79 -5.82
N THR A 204 -0.02 4.14 -4.90
CA THR A 204 -1.01 4.70 -3.95
C THR A 204 -0.72 4.27 -2.51
N GLY A 205 -1.43 4.85 -1.54
CA GLY A 205 -1.43 4.36 -0.16
C GLY A 205 -2.08 2.97 -0.05
N PHE A 206 -3.35 2.88 -0.48
CA PHE A 206 -4.13 1.66 -0.55
C PHE A 206 -4.42 1.26 -2.00
N ASP A 207 -4.52 -0.04 -2.27
CA ASP A 207 -5.18 -0.51 -3.47
C ASP A 207 -6.66 -0.09 -3.45
N TYR A 208 -7.20 0.11 -4.65
CA TYR A 208 -8.60 0.46 -4.94
C TYR A 208 -9.13 -0.37 -6.11
N ASN A 209 -10.44 -0.43 -6.25
CA ASN A 209 -11.11 -1.14 -7.35
C ASN A 209 -10.91 -0.45 -8.70
N GLY A 210 -10.76 -1.23 -9.77
CA GLY A 210 -10.48 -0.76 -11.12
C GLY A 210 -8.99 -0.57 -11.41
N GLU A 211 -8.70 0.13 -12.52
CA GLU A 211 -7.34 0.45 -12.99
C GLU A 211 -6.37 -0.75 -12.99
N THR A 212 -6.86 -1.86 -13.54
CA THR A 212 -6.14 -3.12 -13.63
C THR A 212 -5.17 -3.08 -14.82
N TRP A 213 -4.13 -2.23 -14.74
CA TRP A 213 -3.24 -1.96 -15.87
C TRP A 213 -2.59 -3.25 -16.42
N GLY A 214 -3.00 -3.67 -17.63
CA GLY A 214 -2.58 -4.91 -18.26
C GLY A 214 -3.30 -6.19 -17.79
N GLY A 215 -4.13 -6.10 -16.76
CA GLY A 215 -4.98 -7.19 -16.26
C GLY A 215 -6.16 -7.49 -17.19
N THR A 216 -6.62 -8.73 -17.15
CA THR A 216 -7.88 -9.18 -17.75
C THR A 216 -8.74 -9.77 -16.64
N PHE A 217 -10.05 -9.82 -16.82
CA PHE A 217 -10.94 -10.54 -15.90
C PHE A 217 -10.33 -11.92 -15.53
N PRO A 218 -10.28 -12.30 -14.23
CA PRO A 218 -10.97 -11.71 -13.09
C PRO A 218 -10.24 -10.56 -12.37
N SER A 219 -9.22 -9.92 -12.97
CA SER A 219 -8.64 -8.69 -12.39
C SER A 219 -9.70 -7.63 -12.17
N SER A 220 -9.83 -7.17 -10.93
CA SER A 220 -10.86 -6.23 -10.51
C SER A 220 -10.33 -5.08 -9.65
N SER A 221 -9.11 -5.18 -9.11
CA SER A 221 -8.47 -4.12 -8.34
C SER A 221 -7.07 -3.77 -8.82
N SER A 222 -6.67 -2.55 -8.48
CA SER A 222 -5.30 -2.05 -8.67
C SER A 222 -4.29 -2.84 -7.83
N GLN A 223 -3.02 -2.59 -8.12
CA GLN A 223 -1.87 -3.22 -7.44
C GLN A 223 -0.83 -2.18 -7.02
N PHE A 224 -1.19 -0.90 -7.03
CA PHE A 224 -0.28 0.23 -6.77
C PHE A 224 -0.07 0.52 -5.28
N GLY A 225 -1.01 0.08 -4.44
CA GLY A 225 -1.03 0.38 -3.02
C GLY A 225 0.16 -0.20 -2.27
N ALA A 226 0.71 0.57 -1.32
CA ALA A 226 1.60 0.02 -0.30
C ALA A 226 0.84 -0.93 0.66
N ILE A 227 -0.48 -0.77 0.74
CA ILE A 227 -1.43 -1.60 1.48
C ILE A 227 -2.44 -2.16 0.48
N ASP A 228 -2.83 -3.42 0.63
CA ASP A 228 -3.84 -4.03 -0.25
C ASP A 228 -5.27 -3.58 0.08
N LEU A 229 -6.24 -3.98 -0.76
CA LEU A 229 -7.65 -3.59 -0.63
C LEU A 229 -8.27 -4.07 0.70
N ALA A 230 -7.73 -5.15 1.29
CA ALA A 230 -8.17 -5.69 2.57
C ALA A 230 -7.41 -5.08 3.77
N GLY A 231 -6.59 -4.05 3.56
CA GLY A 231 -5.85 -3.37 4.63
C GLY A 231 -4.59 -4.10 5.08
N PHE A 232 -4.13 -5.12 4.36
CA PHE A 232 -2.87 -5.78 4.69
C PHE A 232 -1.68 -5.06 4.06
N PRO A 233 -0.63 -4.73 4.84
CA PRO A 233 0.56 -4.10 4.29
C PRO A 233 1.28 -5.04 3.33
N LYS A 234 1.74 -4.49 2.20
CA LYS A 234 2.73 -5.11 1.30
C LYS A 234 4.15 -4.72 1.76
N ASP A 235 5.20 -5.26 1.14
CA ASP A 235 6.56 -4.96 1.61
C ASP A 235 6.93 -3.48 1.47
N ALA A 236 6.36 -2.77 0.46
CA ALA A 236 6.54 -1.33 0.28
C ALA A 236 6.16 -0.52 1.52
N PHE A 237 5.14 -0.93 2.26
CA PHE A 237 4.71 -0.27 3.49
C PHE A 237 5.88 -0.17 4.49
N TYR A 238 6.65 -1.24 4.65
CA TYR A 238 7.77 -1.29 5.59
C TYR A 238 8.97 -0.48 5.10
N TYR A 239 9.17 -0.36 3.78
CA TYR A 239 10.16 0.56 3.22
C TYR A 239 9.79 2.03 3.52
N TYR A 240 8.55 2.43 3.30
CA TYR A 240 8.13 3.79 3.67
C TYR A 240 8.24 4.01 5.17
N LYS A 241 7.78 3.05 5.98
CA LYS A 241 7.85 3.13 7.44
C LYS A 241 9.29 3.31 7.95
N SER A 242 10.29 2.65 7.33
CA SER A 242 11.67 2.81 7.74
C SER A 242 12.19 4.23 7.50
N TRP A 243 11.81 4.88 6.40
CA TRP A 243 12.35 6.20 6.05
C TRP A 243 11.48 7.37 6.51
N TRP A 244 10.21 7.15 6.84
CA TRP A 244 9.27 8.20 7.28
C TRP A 244 9.00 8.20 8.77
N THR A 245 9.60 7.28 9.53
CA THR A 245 9.42 7.21 10.98
C THR A 245 10.74 6.96 11.70
N ASN A 246 10.80 7.42 12.95
CA ASN A 246 11.93 7.16 13.85
C ASN A 246 11.74 5.89 14.70
N ILE A 247 10.64 5.14 14.48
CA ILE A 247 10.39 3.88 15.18
C ILE A 247 11.31 2.82 14.57
N PRO A 248 12.01 1.97 15.35
CA PRO A 248 12.81 0.88 14.79
C PRO A 248 12.00 -0.01 13.84
N VAL A 249 12.42 -0.09 12.58
CA VAL A 249 11.83 -0.95 11.55
C VAL A 249 12.87 -1.95 11.08
N LEU A 250 12.50 -3.21 10.98
CA LEU A 250 13.25 -4.25 10.29
C LEU A 250 12.21 -5.16 9.62
N HIS A 251 12.32 -5.28 8.30
CA HIS A 251 11.40 -6.07 7.48
C HIS A 251 12.17 -6.89 6.43
N ILE A 252 12.04 -8.22 6.48
CA ILE A 252 12.50 -9.14 5.44
C ILE A 252 11.39 -9.25 4.40
N ALA A 253 11.60 -8.65 3.23
CA ALA A 253 10.60 -8.55 2.18
C ALA A 253 10.48 -9.85 1.36
N GLN A 254 9.97 -10.90 2.01
CA GLN A 254 9.54 -12.19 1.45
C GLN A 254 9.17 -13.21 2.53
N HIS A 255 8.61 -14.34 2.11
CA HIS A 255 8.48 -15.53 2.95
C HIS A 255 9.66 -16.51 2.77
N TRP A 256 9.72 -17.55 3.61
CA TRP A 256 10.75 -18.60 3.55
C TRP A 256 10.20 -20.00 3.19
N ASN A 257 9.15 -20.06 2.39
CA ASN A 257 8.61 -21.27 1.76
C ASN A 257 8.96 -21.30 0.26
N TRP A 258 10.03 -22.00 -0.10
CA TRP A 258 10.51 -22.15 -1.49
C TRP A 258 10.70 -23.63 -1.85
N GLU A 259 9.82 -24.50 -1.36
CA GLU A 259 9.88 -25.94 -1.58
C GLU A 259 10.13 -26.30 -3.05
N GLY A 260 11.05 -27.23 -3.29
CA GLY A 260 11.51 -27.61 -4.63
C GLY A 260 12.60 -26.70 -5.22
N ASN A 261 13.08 -25.72 -4.44
CA ASN A 261 14.19 -24.82 -4.80
C ASN A 261 15.36 -24.93 -3.83
N GLU A 262 15.53 -26.06 -3.15
CA GLU A 262 16.61 -26.28 -2.18
C GLU A 262 17.97 -26.02 -2.82
N ASN A 263 18.81 -25.29 -2.08
CA ASN A 263 20.14 -24.82 -2.49
C ASN A 263 20.18 -23.84 -3.68
N LYS A 264 19.03 -23.49 -4.28
CA LYS A 264 18.94 -22.39 -5.25
C LYS A 264 19.01 -21.05 -4.52
N SER A 265 19.47 -20.02 -5.22
CA SER A 265 19.60 -18.69 -4.64
C SER A 265 18.27 -17.95 -4.70
N VAL A 266 17.95 -17.25 -3.61
CA VAL A 266 16.82 -16.33 -3.49
C VAL A 266 17.37 -14.94 -3.19
N ASP A 267 16.89 -13.94 -3.89
CA ASP A 267 17.24 -12.54 -3.65
C ASP A 267 16.39 -11.97 -2.50
N VAL A 268 16.99 -11.85 -1.32
CA VAL A 268 16.37 -11.35 -0.09
C VAL A 268 16.57 -9.84 0.01
N LEU A 269 15.49 -9.08 0.01
CA LEU A 269 15.52 -7.65 0.33
C LEU A 269 15.19 -7.45 1.80
N ILE A 270 15.88 -6.50 2.44
CA ILE A 270 15.59 -6.08 3.81
C ILE A 270 15.45 -4.56 3.85
N PHE A 271 14.37 -4.10 4.47
CA PHE A 271 14.06 -2.68 4.71
C PHE A 271 14.22 -2.38 6.19
N SER A 272 14.94 -1.32 6.52
CA SER A 272 15.22 -0.94 7.91
C SER A 272 15.76 0.48 8.00
N ASN A 273 15.58 1.12 9.15
CA ASN A 273 16.29 2.34 9.54
C ASN A 273 17.48 2.06 10.46
N ALA A 274 17.92 0.80 10.53
CA ALA A 274 19.15 0.46 11.23
C ALA A 274 20.39 0.81 10.40
N ASP A 275 21.51 1.15 11.06
CA ASP A 275 22.78 1.48 10.39
C ASP A 275 23.36 0.25 9.67
N GLU A 276 23.27 -0.92 10.32
CA GLU A 276 23.78 -2.18 9.80
C GLU A 276 22.80 -3.33 10.04
N ILE A 277 22.80 -4.28 9.10
CA ILE A 277 21.99 -5.49 9.17
C ILE A 277 22.89 -6.72 9.20
N ILE A 278 22.67 -7.58 10.18
CA ILE A 278 23.28 -8.91 10.25
C ILE A 278 22.24 -9.95 9.84
N LEU A 279 22.56 -10.78 8.84
CA LEU A 279 21.66 -11.83 8.36
C LEU A 279 22.18 -13.22 8.75
N TYR A 280 21.26 -14.07 9.20
CA TYR A 280 21.51 -15.46 9.55
C TYR A 280 20.56 -16.38 8.78
N ARG A 281 21.04 -17.57 8.42
CA ARG A 281 20.21 -18.68 7.91
C ARG A 281 20.49 -19.93 8.74
N ASN A 282 19.46 -20.46 9.41
CA ASN A 282 19.58 -21.60 10.32
C ASN A 282 20.77 -21.43 11.28
N HIS A 283 20.77 -20.33 12.04
CA HIS A 283 21.84 -19.92 12.98
C HIS A 283 23.22 -19.58 12.37
N LYS A 284 23.49 -19.89 11.09
CA LYS A 284 24.74 -19.50 10.42
C LYS A 284 24.69 -18.03 9.99
N LYS A 285 25.61 -17.21 10.51
CA LYS A 285 25.83 -15.83 10.06
C LYS A 285 26.25 -15.83 8.58
N LEU A 286 25.51 -15.09 7.76
CA LEU A 286 25.80 -14.91 6.32
C LEU A 286 26.68 -13.68 6.07
N GLY A 287 26.58 -12.65 6.92
CA GLY A 287 27.39 -11.45 6.81
C GLY A 287 26.75 -10.25 7.50
N VAL A 288 27.39 -9.10 7.34
CA VAL A 288 26.90 -7.78 7.77
C VAL A 288 26.83 -6.89 6.52
N LYS A 289 25.79 -6.07 6.39
CA LYS A 289 25.73 -5.01 5.38
C LYS A 289 25.29 -3.70 6.01
N LYS A 290 25.95 -2.61 5.62
CA LYS A 290 25.53 -1.25 5.93
C LYS A 290 24.26 -0.91 5.16
N MET A 291 23.30 -0.26 5.82
CA MET A 291 22.11 0.25 5.16
C MET A 291 22.45 1.55 4.41
N PRO A 292 22.28 1.61 3.08
CA PRO A 292 22.37 2.88 2.37
C PRO A 292 21.20 3.79 2.76
N GLU A 293 21.47 5.09 2.96
CA GLU A 293 20.45 6.10 3.23
C GLU A 293 19.39 6.13 2.11
N TYR A 294 18.12 6.15 2.49
CA TYR A 294 16.95 6.03 1.60
C TYR A 294 16.91 4.75 0.74
N GLY A 295 17.74 3.75 1.05
CA GLY A 295 17.88 2.55 0.26
C GLY A 295 17.36 1.29 0.96
N TYR A 296 17.96 0.17 0.58
CA TYR A 296 17.69 -1.16 1.08
C TYR A 296 18.96 -2.00 0.94
N VAL A 297 18.96 -3.17 1.59
CA VAL A 297 20.04 -4.14 1.47
C VAL A 297 19.52 -5.42 0.85
N LYS A 298 20.32 -5.99 -0.08
CA LYS A 298 19.99 -7.19 -0.84
C LYS A 298 20.99 -8.30 -0.52
N TRP A 299 20.53 -9.51 -0.20
CA TRP A 299 21.38 -10.71 -0.11
C TRP A 299 20.95 -11.74 -1.14
N LYS A 300 21.92 -12.43 -1.73
CA LYS A 300 21.66 -13.66 -2.47
C LYS A 300 21.85 -14.84 -1.53
N VAL A 301 20.76 -15.49 -1.11
CA VAL A 301 20.80 -16.54 -0.08
C VAL A 301 20.38 -17.88 -0.67
N LYS A 302 21.20 -18.91 -0.48
CA LYS A 302 20.82 -20.28 -0.85
C LYS A 302 19.67 -20.76 0.05
N TYR A 303 18.53 -21.11 -0.54
CA TYR A 303 17.37 -21.59 0.20
C TYR A 303 17.67 -22.91 0.90
N LYS A 304 17.34 -22.96 2.19
CA LYS A 304 17.25 -24.16 3.01
C LYS A 304 16.05 -23.99 3.94
N PRO A 305 15.15 -24.98 4.05
CA PRO A 305 14.07 -24.93 5.03
C PRO A 305 14.61 -24.64 6.44
N GLY A 306 13.83 -23.89 7.22
CA GLY A 306 14.20 -23.47 8.58
C GLY A 306 13.87 -22.00 8.81
N GLU A 307 14.89 -21.18 9.07
CA GLU A 307 14.72 -19.75 9.39
C GLU A 307 15.69 -18.84 8.64
N LEU A 308 15.20 -17.65 8.29
CA LEU A 308 16.03 -16.46 8.14
C LEU A 308 15.80 -15.54 9.33
N ARG A 309 16.90 -15.02 9.87
CA ARG A 309 16.88 -14.08 10.98
C ARG A 309 17.73 -12.87 10.64
N ALA A 310 17.12 -11.69 10.68
CA ALA A 310 17.80 -10.41 10.50
C ALA A 310 17.92 -9.70 11.85
N VAL A 311 19.02 -9.00 12.08
CA VAL A 311 19.26 -8.18 13.26
C VAL A 311 19.69 -6.79 12.81
N GLY A 312 18.97 -5.77 13.26
CA GLY A 312 19.29 -4.36 13.03
C GLY A 312 20.19 -3.82 14.14
N ILE A 313 21.28 -3.16 13.75
CA ILE A 313 22.29 -2.61 14.64
C ILE A 313 22.42 -1.10 14.41
N ASN A 314 22.37 -0.30 15.49
CA ASN A 314 22.74 1.11 15.49
C ASN A 314 23.84 1.36 16.53
N ASN A 315 24.88 2.09 16.16
CA ASN A 315 26.01 2.39 17.06
C ASN A 315 26.55 1.14 17.79
N GLY A 316 26.67 0.01 17.07
CA GLY A 316 27.12 -1.27 17.61
C GLY A 316 26.12 -2.01 18.53
N LYS A 317 24.92 -1.46 18.78
CA LYS A 317 23.87 -2.06 19.61
C LYS A 317 22.73 -2.62 18.77
N ARG A 318 22.22 -3.79 19.17
CA ARG A 318 21.01 -4.38 18.58
C ARG A 318 19.78 -3.55 18.94
N ILE A 319 19.05 -3.08 17.92
CA ILE A 319 17.80 -2.31 18.07
C ILE A 319 16.56 -3.06 17.62
N SER A 320 16.70 -4.07 16.76
CA SER A 320 15.58 -4.82 16.20
C SER A 320 16.02 -6.23 15.79
N GLU A 321 15.06 -7.15 15.75
CA GLU A 321 15.25 -8.50 15.20
C GLU A 321 13.95 -8.95 14.55
N GLU A 322 14.09 -9.67 13.44
CA GLU A 322 12.98 -10.28 12.73
C GLU A 322 13.38 -11.69 12.30
N ILE A 323 12.42 -12.61 12.40
CA ILE A 323 12.59 -14.00 12.02
C ILE A 323 11.43 -14.40 11.10
N ILE A 324 11.76 -14.86 9.90
CA ILE A 324 10.82 -15.56 9.03
C ILE A 324 11.19 -17.05 8.98
N LYS A 325 10.16 -17.91 9.02
CA LYS A 325 10.33 -19.37 9.09
C LYS A 325 9.65 -20.06 7.93
N THR A 326 10.17 -21.21 7.52
CA THR A 326 9.48 -22.11 6.60
C THR A 326 8.28 -22.71 7.34
N ALA A 327 7.08 -22.39 6.88
CA ALA A 327 5.84 -22.94 7.41
C ALA A 327 5.63 -24.38 6.95
N GLY A 328 5.03 -25.22 7.79
CA GLY A 328 4.50 -26.52 7.38
C GLY A 328 3.13 -26.42 6.70
N ASN A 329 2.44 -27.56 6.59
CA ASN A 329 1.09 -27.61 6.03
C ASN A 329 0.09 -26.78 6.86
N PRO A 330 -0.90 -26.14 6.20
CA PRO A 330 -2.03 -25.49 6.87
C PRO A 330 -2.67 -26.40 7.92
N SER A 331 -2.94 -25.86 9.11
CA SER A 331 -3.55 -26.63 10.18
C SER A 331 -4.53 -25.85 11.05
N ARG A 332 -4.39 -24.53 11.17
CA ARG A 332 -5.19 -23.70 12.08
C ARG A 332 -5.55 -22.36 11.43
N MET A 333 -6.56 -21.73 12.00
CA MET A 333 -6.92 -20.33 11.72
C MET A 333 -6.76 -19.50 13.00
N GLU A 334 -6.21 -18.30 12.86
CA GLU A 334 -6.10 -17.32 13.93
C GLU A 334 -6.97 -16.11 13.58
N LEU A 335 -7.93 -15.78 14.44
CA LEU A 335 -8.81 -14.61 14.28
C LEU A 335 -8.29 -13.48 15.16
N ILE A 336 -8.00 -12.33 14.54
CA ILE A 336 -7.38 -11.17 15.20
C ILE A 336 -8.29 -9.97 14.97
N PRO A 337 -9.19 -9.66 15.92
CA PRO A 337 -10.01 -8.45 15.84
C PRO A 337 -9.14 -7.20 16.06
N ASN A 338 -9.38 -6.15 15.28
CA ASN A 338 -8.72 -4.85 15.46
C ASN A 338 -9.16 -4.17 16.77
N LYS A 339 -10.35 -4.50 17.26
CA LYS A 339 -10.93 -4.08 18.53
C LYS A 339 -11.56 -5.29 19.22
N SER A 340 -11.13 -5.60 20.44
CA SER A 340 -11.75 -6.65 21.27
C SER A 340 -12.99 -6.15 22.03
N VAL A 341 -13.19 -4.84 22.06
CA VAL A 341 -14.32 -4.14 22.69
C VAL A 341 -14.89 -3.14 21.69
N LEU A 342 -16.20 -3.20 21.42
CA LEU A 342 -16.88 -2.35 20.44
C LEU A 342 -17.90 -1.44 21.10
N ASP A 343 -17.77 -0.14 20.87
CA ASP A 343 -18.76 0.86 21.26
C ASP A 343 -19.72 1.15 20.09
N LEU A 344 -21.02 1.14 20.36
CA LEU A 344 -22.06 1.55 19.40
C LEU A 344 -21.91 3.01 18.98
N LYS A 345 -21.33 3.87 19.83
CA LYS A 345 -21.01 5.27 19.50
C LYS A 345 -19.98 5.38 18.36
N ASP A 346 -19.15 4.36 18.16
CA ASP A 346 -18.17 4.26 17.09
C ASP A 346 -18.69 3.43 15.90
N ASN A 347 -20.01 3.46 15.65
CA ASN A 347 -20.73 2.64 14.66
C ASN A 347 -20.71 1.13 14.91
N GLY A 348 -20.08 0.66 16.00
CA GLY A 348 -20.07 -0.76 16.36
C GLY A 348 -19.36 -1.67 15.36
N ILE A 349 -18.38 -1.16 14.60
CA ILE A 349 -17.70 -1.91 13.53
C ILE A 349 -16.37 -2.51 14.03
N ALA A 350 -16.14 -3.79 13.73
CA ALA A 350 -14.84 -4.45 13.87
C ALA A 350 -14.36 -5.00 12.52
N ALA A 351 -13.06 -4.89 12.28
CA ALA A 351 -12.36 -5.67 11.27
C ALA A 351 -11.60 -6.81 11.95
N ILE A 352 -11.77 -8.03 11.47
CA ILE A 352 -11.16 -9.24 11.98
C ILE A 352 -10.25 -9.81 10.90
N ASN A 353 -8.95 -9.78 11.17
CA ASN A 353 -7.98 -10.45 10.33
C ASN A 353 -7.99 -11.95 10.61
N VAL A 354 -7.82 -12.74 9.57
CA VAL A 354 -7.72 -14.20 9.64
C VAL A 354 -6.39 -14.63 9.05
N ASN A 355 -5.56 -15.29 9.84
CA ASN A 355 -4.33 -15.92 9.37
C ASN A 355 -4.52 -17.44 9.27
N ILE A 356 -4.07 -18.04 8.18
CA ILE A 356 -3.89 -19.49 8.07
C ILE A 356 -2.48 -19.84 8.55
N THR A 357 -2.38 -20.69 9.57
CA THR A 357 -1.09 -21.09 10.14
C THR A 357 -0.89 -22.60 10.13
N ASP A 358 0.36 -23.01 10.21
CA ASP A 358 0.72 -24.41 10.44
C ASP A 358 0.46 -24.83 11.90
N LYS A 359 0.81 -26.08 12.24
CA LYS A 359 0.65 -26.63 13.59
C LYS A 359 1.42 -25.86 14.67
N LYS A 360 2.52 -25.17 14.28
CA LYS A 360 3.43 -24.41 15.15
C LYS A 360 3.08 -22.91 15.18
N GLY A 361 2.01 -22.48 14.51
CA GLY A 361 1.59 -21.08 14.45
C GLY A 361 2.36 -20.22 13.44
N VAL A 362 3.14 -20.82 12.54
CA VAL A 362 3.79 -20.06 11.45
C VAL A 362 2.76 -19.81 10.35
N LEU A 363 2.60 -18.54 9.94
CA LEU A 363 1.75 -18.15 8.81
C LEU A 363 2.13 -18.98 7.57
N VAL A 364 1.17 -19.64 6.94
CA VAL A 364 1.41 -20.36 5.69
C VAL A 364 1.24 -19.38 4.53
N PRO A 365 2.35 -18.94 3.92
CA PRO A 365 2.34 -17.76 3.04
C PRO A 365 1.64 -17.98 1.70
N LEU A 366 1.24 -19.22 1.41
CA LEU A 366 0.64 -19.66 0.15
C LEU A 366 -0.76 -20.26 0.36
N ALA A 367 -1.25 -20.27 1.61
CA ALA A 367 -2.55 -20.84 1.91
C ALA A 367 -3.67 -19.99 1.30
N ASN A 368 -4.66 -20.67 0.73
CA ASN A 368 -5.80 -20.06 0.09
C ASN A 368 -7.14 -20.72 0.47
N ASN A 369 -7.14 -21.44 1.59
CA ASN A 369 -8.27 -22.21 2.08
C ASN A 369 -9.55 -21.35 2.11
N LEU A 370 -10.68 -21.95 1.73
CA LEU A 370 -12.00 -21.32 1.86
C LEU A 370 -12.38 -21.25 3.34
N ILE A 371 -12.61 -20.05 3.86
CA ILE A 371 -13.02 -19.80 5.24
C ILE A 371 -14.50 -19.44 5.24
N ARG A 372 -15.30 -20.12 6.06
CA ARG A 372 -16.71 -19.79 6.32
C ARG A 372 -16.83 -19.19 7.71
N PHE A 373 -17.61 -18.12 7.82
CA PHE A 373 -17.82 -17.34 9.03
C PHE A 373 -19.23 -17.58 9.56
N GLU A 374 -19.33 -17.79 10.86
CA GLU A 374 -20.60 -17.92 11.58
C GLU A 374 -20.56 -16.95 12.77
N ILE A 375 -21.63 -16.18 12.96
CA ILE A 375 -21.78 -15.26 14.09
C ILE A 375 -22.89 -15.78 14.99
N LYS A 376 -22.61 -15.88 16.28
CA LYS A 376 -23.65 -15.99 17.32
C LYS A 376 -23.72 -14.69 18.11
N GLY A 377 -24.93 -14.21 18.27
CA GLY A 377 -25.22 -12.89 18.84
C GLY A 377 -25.64 -11.90 17.77
N ASP A 378 -26.01 -10.70 18.20
CA ASP A 378 -26.66 -9.69 17.38
C ASP A 378 -25.65 -8.82 16.62
N ALA A 379 -25.04 -9.43 15.60
CA ALA A 379 -24.15 -8.77 14.66
C ALA A 379 -24.36 -9.29 13.24
N LYS A 380 -24.06 -8.42 12.27
CA LYS A 380 -24.11 -8.75 10.85
C LYS A 380 -22.72 -8.63 10.22
N ILE A 381 -22.48 -9.45 9.20
CA ILE A 381 -21.33 -9.31 8.33
C ILE A 381 -21.59 -8.14 7.39
N LEU A 382 -20.70 -7.15 7.40
CA LEU A 382 -20.71 -6.03 6.44
C LEU A 382 -19.94 -6.39 5.17
N GLY A 383 -18.88 -7.19 5.30
CA GLY A 383 -18.13 -7.65 4.16
C GLY A 383 -16.95 -8.55 4.51
N VAL A 384 -16.37 -9.13 3.48
CA VAL A 384 -15.20 -10.01 3.54
C VAL A 384 -14.22 -9.60 2.45
N GLY A 385 -12.93 -9.87 2.66
CA GLY A 385 -11.90 -9.53 1.69
C GLY A 385 -10.62 -10.31 1.92
N ASN A 386 -9.73 -10.28 0.94
CA ASN A 386 -8.41 -10.91 1.05
C ASN A 386 -7.31 -10.12 0.32
N GLY A 387 -7.64 -9.07 -0.44
CA GLY A 387 -6.68 -8.26 -1.18
C GLY A 387 -6.08 -8.96 -2.40
N ASP A 388 -6.68 -10.04 -2.88
CA ASP A 388 -6.32 -10.64 -4.17
C ASP A 388 -6.82 -9.73 -5.31
N PRO A 389 -5.93 -9.14 -6.13
CA PRO A 389 -6.35 -8.27 -7.22
C PRO A 389 -6.99 -9.02 -8.40
N ALA A 390 -6.93 -10.35 -8.40
CA ALA A 390 -7.42 -11.22 -9.46
C ALA A 390 -8.54 -12.16 -8.98
N THR A 391 -9.44 -11.65 -8.14
CA THR A 391 -10.64 -12.38 -7.70
C THR A 391 -11.93 -11.71 -8.17
N ALA A 392 -12.93 -12.57 -8.42
CA ALA A 392 -14.33 -12.18 -8.66
C ALA A 392 -15.25 -12.67 -7.52
N GLU A 393 -14.67 -13.11 -6.39
CA GLU A 393 -15.45 -13.46 -5.19
C GLU A 393 -16.20 -12.24 -4.64
N SER A 394 -17.41 -12.46 -4.14
CA SER A 394 -18.22 -11.39 -3.53
C SER A 394 -17.54 -10.84 -2.27
N ASP A 395 -17.49 -9.51 -2.15
CA ASP A 395 -17.06 -8.83 -0.92
C ASP A 395 -18.19 -8.78 0.13
N THR A 396 -19.41 -9.20 -0.24
CA THR A 396 -20.55 -9.36 0.67
C THR A 396 -20.95 -10.83 0.69
N ALA A 397 -20.32 -11.60 1.59
CA ALA A 397 -20.57 -13.02 1.80
C ALA A 397 -20.22 -13.41 3.23
N ASP A 398 -20.65 -14.60 3.65
CA ASP A 398 -20.25 -15.25 4.90
C ASP A 398 -19.03 -16.17 4.70
N PHE A 399 -18.34 -16.09 3.56
CA PHE A 399 -17.14 -16.85 3.28
C PHE A 399 -16.14 -16.07 2.43
N ARG A 400 -14.86 -16.42 2.54
CA ARG A 400 -13.80 -15.91 1.66
C ARG A 400 -12.62 -16.86 1.63
N LYS A 401 -11.99 -17.03 0.46
CA LYS A 401 -10.67 -17.68 0.41
C LYS A 401 -9.60 -16.81 1.05
N ALA A 402 -8.68 -17.43 1.77
CA ALA A 402 -7.42 -16.76 2.07
C ALA A 402 -6.69 -16.42 0.76
N PHE A 403 -5.92 -15.33 0.78
CA PHE A 403 -4.95 -15.01 -0.25
C PHE A 403 -3.59 -14.84 0.42
N ASN A 404 -2.64 -15.69 0.05
CA ASN A 404 -1.31 -15.75 0.66
C ASN A 404 -1.39 -15.79 2.20
N GLY A 405 -2.22 -16.70 2.71
CA GLY A 405 -2.41 -16.99 4.13
C GLY A 405 -3.33 -16.04 4.89
N LYS A 406 -3.94 -15.04 4.23
CA LYS A 406 -4.72 -14.00 4.91
C LYS A 406 -6.11 -13.77 4.31
N ALA A 407 -7.09 -13.51 5.17
CA ALA A 407 -8.41 -12.98 4.82
C ALA A 407 -8.87 -11.99 5.90
N MET A 408 -9.92 -11.22 5.62
CA MET A 408 -10.54 -10.26 6.52
C MET A 408 -12.05 -10.46 6.52
N LEU A 409 -12.65 -10.26 7.70
CA LEU A 409 -14.08 -10.12 7.92
C LEU A 409 -14.35 -8.76 8.56
N ILE A 410 -15.39 -8.06 8.11
CA ILE A 410 -15.89 -6.85 8.74
C ILE A 410 -17.28 -7.14 9.28
N ILE A 411 -17.50 -6.89 10.56
CA ILE A 411 -18.80 -7.05 11.21
C ILE A 411 -19.27 -5.72 11.78
N GLN A 412 -20.57 -5.60 11.94
CA GLN A 412 -21.21 -4.53 12.69
C GLN A 412 -22.16 -5.13 13.71
N ILE A 413 -22.03 -4.70 14.96
CA ILE A 413 -22.97 -5.07 16.02
C ILE A 413 -24.27 -4.28 15.85
N ALA A 414 -25.41 -4.92 16.03
CA ALA A 414 -26.72 -4.29 15.83
C ALA A 414 -27.30 -3.77 17.15
N ASN A 415 -27.07 -4.45 18.28
CA ASN A 415 -27.50 -4.01 19.60
C ASN A 415 -26.43 -4.21 20.68
N SER A 416 -26.72 -3.74 21.90
CA SER A 416 -25.89 -3.94 23.08
C SER A 416 -26.05 -5.36 23.65
N GLU A 417 -25.53 -6.36 22.94
CA GLU A 417 -25.28 -7.67 23.54
C GLU A 417 -23.93 -7.68 24.26
N ASP A 418 -23.87 -8.36 25.41
CA ASP A 418 -22.65 -8.42 26.22
C ASP A 418 -21.53 -9.23 25.53
N LYS A 419 -21.86 -10.16 24.61
CA LYS A 419 -20.91 -11.07 23.97
C LYS A 419 -21.37 -11.51 22.58
N ILE A 420 -20.49 -11.33 21.60
CA ILE A 420 -20.63 -11.85 20.24
C ILE A 420 -19.56 -12.90 20.01
N GLU A 421 -19.96 -14.12 19.63
CA GLU A 421 -19.03 -15.19 19.28
C GLU A 421 -18.91 -15.29 17.75
N LEU A 422 -17.74 -14.95 17.24
CA LEU A 422 -17.38 -15.15 15.85
C LEU A 422 -16.64 -16.48 15.70
N MET A 423 -17.12 -17.34 14.82
CA MET A 423 -16.50 -18.63 14.49
C MET A 423 -16.04 -18.64 13.03
N ALA A 424 -14.90 -19.26 12.77
CA ALA A 424 -14.41 -19.55 11.43
C ALA A 424 -14.20 -21.05 11.23
N ARG A 425 -14.64 -21.57 10.09
CA ARG A 425 -14.51 -22.97 9.68
C ARG A 425 -13.89 -23.07 8.29
N SER A 426 -13.04 -24.07 8.10
CA SER A 426 -12.41 -24.35 6.82
C SER A 426 -12.07 -25.84 6.75
N GLU A 427 -12.25 -26.45 5.58
CA GLU A 427 -11.97 -27.87 5.39
C GLU A 427 -10.51 -28.19 5.67
N GLY A 428 -10.26 -29.24 6.46
CA GLY A 428 -8.92 -29.67 6.86
C GLY A 428 -8.22 -28.80 7.91
N LEU A 429 -8.83 -27.70 8.37
CA LEU A 429 -8.27 -26.83 9.41
C LEU A 429 -9.03 -26.96 10.73
N LYS A 430 -8.33 -26.79 11.85
CA LYS A 430 -8.99 -26.66 13.16
C LYS A 430 -9.84 -25.37 13.17
N SER A 431 -11.12 -25.50 13.49
CA SER A 431 -12.02 -24.35 13.70
C SER A 431 -11.48 -23.42 14.77
N SER A 432 -11.81 -22.14 14.63
CA SER A 432 -11.32 -21.08 15.51
C SER A 432 -12.45 -20.13 15.84
N SER A 433 -12.44 -19.56 17.04
CA SER A 433 -13.44 -18.58 17.46
C SER A 433 -12.81 -17.46 18.28
N VAL A 434 -13.46 -16.30 18.24
CA VAL A 434 -13.11 -15.14 19.06
C VAL A 434 -14.38 -14.50 19.61
N THR A 435 -14.32 -14.05 20.86
CA THR A 435 -15.41 -13.30 21.47
C THR A 435 -15.10 -11.81 21.42
N ILE A 436 -16.05 -11.04 20.89
CA ILE A 436 -16.03 -9.58 20.91
C ILE A 436 -17.05 -9.11 21.93
N LYS A 437 -16.66 -8.14 22.78
CA LYS A 437 -17.51 -7.60 23.85
C LYS A 437 -18.03 -6.22 23.48
N ASN A 438 -19.23 -5.88 23.93
CA ASN A 438 -19.67 -4.50 24.06
C ASN A 438 -19.27 -4.02 25.47
N PRO A 439 -18.72 -2.80 25.67
CA PRO A 439 -18.60 -2.26 27.01
C PRO A 439 -20.02 -2.03 27.52
N ALA A 440 -20.54 -2.99 28.29
CA ALA A 440 -21.86 -2.92 28.90
C ALA A 440 -22.13 -1.48 29.37
N THR A 441 -23.20 -0.88 28.86
CA THR A 441 -23.76 0.33 29.46
C THR A 441 -24.04 -0.03 30.91
N LYS A 442 -23.18 0.45 31.83
CA LYS A 442 -23.55 0.48 33.25
C LYS A 442 -24.86 1.27 33.28
N LYS A 443 -25.97 0.56 33.53
CA LYS A 443 -27.30 1.13 33.71
C LYS A 443 -27.29 2.14 34.85
#